data_AF-A0A7S3H4N4-F1
#
_entry.id   AF-A0A7S3H4N4-F1
#
_cell.length_a   1.000
_cell.length_b   1.000
_cell.length_c   1.000
_cell.angle_alpha   90.00
_cell.angle_beta   90.00
_cell.angle_gamma   90.00
#
_symmetry.space_group_name_H-M   'P 1'
#
loop_
_entity.id
_entity.type
_entity.pdbx_description
1 polymer ?
#
loop_
_entity_poly.entity_id
_entity_poly.type
_entity_poly.pdbx_seq_one_letter_code
_entity_poly.pdbx_strand_id
1 'polypeptide(L)'
;RTRHLNQNKKFREFGPPANSMESAFTDERGNRITVAQYFHGMMAKSPDSYQALQFPFLPTVNVGSKQRAVLVPMELVDIVPGQTRTRSVTGDISAQIIKYAAMLPNDRFKNISQNSSLFSALADDQDAEHFGLAQIAATVSGDGKSGPLPMRVTGTILPPPRLQYGNKPIEPQLKGAWNMGDRTTFAHPAPIHQPGGRVVHRTGDRGSSPTRQGDAHYLYGAMFVHDGRETDSTQQVQNLLVKLENASRQVGIPLRPIVEGRQSTVSLLSSDTRKMQEVLKNFKEAGARIVVVVLVRENFYFDVKRYADELCLPTQCARYSTVKKYPRNYETSLLIKINVKMGGVNHTLAARDAPGPSSHSDRPIFQNPPQSIGWIFDRPTMVVGIDVNHPESQPGGGRGSRNAPSIIAVVASMDGMLGQYCTHISAATNTSDTATGASLTNAFVKLLRCFCERNEGQMPYHIIVYRDGVADNQFESMLDTEYGAMREAVDLAGYTEDRVKISIIVCQKRHHMRFFHQSA
;
A
#
# COMPACT_ATOMS: atom_id res chain seq x y z
N ARG A 1 6.34 -19.09 -32.44
CA ARG A 1 6.83 -19.30 -33.82
C ARG A 1 7.00 -20.79 -34.03
N THR A 2 6.46 -21.37 -35.10
CA THR A 2 6.69 -22.78 -35.43
C THR A 2 8.05 -22.92 -36.11
N ARG A 3 8.88 -23.89 -35.69
CA ARG A 3 10.21 -24.10 -36.29
C ARG A 3 10.13 -24.64 -37.71
N HIS A 4 9.18 -25.54 -37.97
CA HIS A 4 9.04 -26.24 -39.25
C HIS A 4 8.46 -25.38 -40.40
N LEU A 5 7.74 -24.29 -40.09
CA LEU A 5 7.15 -23.39 -41.11
C LEU A 5 7.56 -21.93 -40.94
N ASN A 6 8.35 -21.60 -39.92
CA ASN A 6 8.73 -20.24 -39.54
C ASN A 6 7.52 -19.28 -39.40
N GLN A 7 6.36 -19.78 -38.96
CA GLN A 7 5.14 -18.98 -38.83
C GLN A 7 4.91 -18.50 -37.40
N ASN A 8 4.54 -17.23 -37.25
CA ASN A 8 4.05 -16.69 -35.99
C ASN A 8 2.56 -17.05 -35.85
N LYS A 9 2.22 -17.81 -34.81
CA LYS A 9 0.85 -18.17 -34.47
C LYS A 9 0.59 -17.87 -33.00
N LYS A 10 -0.68 -17.55 -32.68
CA LYS A 10 -1.12 -17.27 -31.31
C LYS A 10 -1.29 -18.58 -30.53
N PHE A 11 -0.60 -18.70 -29.40
CA PHE A 11 -0.84 -19.77 -28.44
C PHE A 11 -2.27 -19.69 -27.90
N ARG A 12 -3.00 -20.81 -27.88
CA ARG A 12 -4.33 -20.89 -27.27
C ARG A 12 -4.31 -21.65 -25.95
N GLU A 13 -3.90 -22.91 -26.01
CA GLU A 13 -3.87 -23.83 -24.87
C GLU A 13 -2.91 -24.99 -25.17
N PHE A 14 -2.58 -25.75 -24.12
CA PHE A 14 -1.89 -27.01 -24.27
C PHE A 14 -2.88 -28.11 -24.67
N GLY A 15 -2.47 -28.95 -25.61
CA GLY A 15 -3.18 -30.16 -26.01
C GLY A 15 -2.53 -31.42 -25.42
N PRO A 16 -3.09 -32.61 -25.72
CA PRO A 16 -2.53 -33.89 -25.29
C PRO A 16 -1.11 -34.13 -25.83
N PRO A 17 -0.37 -35.11 -25.28
CA PRO A 17 0.93 -35.55 -25.81
C PRO A 17 0.89 -35.86 -27.31
N ALA A 18 1.97 -35.54 -28.03
CA ALA A 18 2.00 -35.71 -29.49
C ALA A 18 1.85 -37.17 -29.94
N ASN A 19 2.26 -38.14 -29.12
CA ASN A 19 2.06 -39.57 -29.36
C ASN A 19 0.71 -40.12 -28.89
N SER A 20 -0.12 -39.32 -28.23
CA SER A 20 -1.44 -39.75 -27.75
C SER A 20 -2.46 -39.82 -28.88
N MET A 21 -3.35 -40.80 -28.84
CA MET A 21 -4.52 -40.91 -29.74
C MET A 21 -5.52 -39.76 -29.56
N GLU A 22 -5.46 -39.04 -28.43
CA GLU A 22 -6.24 -37.82 -28.19
C GLU A 22 -5.70 -36.62 -28.99
N SER A 23 -4.45 -36.68 -29.45
CA SER A 23 -3.87 -35.69 -30.36
C SER A 23 -4.09 -36.03 -31.83
N ALA A 24 -4.71 -37.17 -32.14
CA ALA A 24 -4.85 -37.65 -33.52
C ALA A 24 -5.86 -36.84 -34.35
N PHE A 25 -5.58 -36.74 -35.64
CA PHE A 25 -6.45 -36.10 -36.62
C PHE A 25 -6.57 -36.97 -37.88
N THR A 26 -7.57 -36.67 -38.69
CA THR A 26 -7.80 -37.37 -39.95
C THR A 26 -6.97 -36.72 -41.05
N ASP A 27 -6.12 -37.50 -41.71
CA ASP A 27 -5.34 -37.03 -42.86
C ASP A 27 -6.18 -36.91 -44.15
N GLU A 28 -5.59 -36.40 -45.23
CA GLU A 28 -6.25 -36.24 -46.53
C GLU A 28 -6.72 -37.57 -47.15
N ARG A 29 -6.23 -38.72 -46.65
CA ARG A 29 -6.59 -40.06 -47.11
C ARG A 29 -7.65 -40.71 -46.22
N GLY A 30 -8.18 -39.98 -45.22
CA GLY A 30 -9.17 -40.48 -44.28
C GLY A 30 -8.61 -41.30 -43.13
N ASN A 31 -7.29 -41.43 -43.00
CA ASN A 31 -6.66 -42.20 -41.93
C ASN A 31 -6.49 -41.36 -40.67
N ARG A 32 -6.77 -41.96 -39.51
CA ARG A 32 -6.53 -41.31 -38.22
C ARG A 32 -5.07 -41.50 -37.82
N ILE A 33 -4.32 -40.39 -37.76
CA ILE A 33 -2.89 -40.38 -37.42
C ILE A 33 -2.63 -39.47 -36.22
N THR A 34 -1.70 -39.85 -35.34
CA THR A 34 -1.27 -38.98 -34.24
C THR A 34 -0.42 -37.83 -34.75
N VAL A 35 -0.28 -36.76 -33.96
CA VAL A 35 0.64 -35.66 -34.28
C VAL A 35 2.07 -36.20 -34.44
N ALA A 36 2.52 -37.11 -33.57
CA ALA A 36 3.86 -37.70 -33.68
C ALA A 36 4.05 -38.50 -34.98
N GLN A 37 3.06 -39.31 -35.37
CA GLN A 37 3.10 -40.06 -36.63
C GLN A 37 3.11 -39.12 -37.84
N TYR A 38 2.32 -38.05 -37.82
CA TYR A 38 2.33 -37.04 -38.88
C TYR A 38 3.72 -36.39 -39.03
N PHE A 39 4.30 -35.91 -37.93
CA PHE A 39 5.62 -35.26 -37.97
C PHE A 39 6.72 -36.23 -38.41
N HIS A 40 6.66 -37.50 -37.99
CA HIS A 40 7.58 -38.55 -38.47
C HIS A 40 7.45 -38.78 -39.99
N GLY A 41 6.21 -38.86 -40.51
CA GLY A 41 5.97 -38.99 -41.94
C GLY A 41 6.41 -37.76 -42.75
N MET A 42 6.27 -36.56 -42.18
CA MET A 42 6.73 -35.31 -42.82
C MET A 42 8.25 -35.22 -42.90
N MET A 43 8.99 -35.78 -41.93
CA MET A 43 10.45 -35.86 -42.04
C MET A 43 10.91 -36.63 -43.27
N ALA A 44 10.25 -37.76 -43.58
CA ALA A 44 10.61 -38.55 -44.75
C ALA A 44 10.34 -37.79 -46.07
N LYS A 45 9.36 -36.87 -46.07
CA LYS A 45 8.98 -36.07 -47.25
C LYS A 45 9.75 -34.75 -47.38
N SER A 46 10.16 -34.15 -46.27
CA SER A 46 10.75 -32.81 -46.22
C SER A 46 11.76 -32.71 -45.06
N PRO A 47 12.90 -33.40 -45.17
CA PRO A 47 13.88 -33.51 -44.08
C PRO A 47 14.50 -32.17 -43.68
N ASP A 48 14.57 -31.19 -44.59
CA ASP A 48 15.10 -29.86 -44.31
C ASP A 48 14.17 -29.00 -43.43
N SER A 49 12.87 -29.30 -43.42
CA SER A 49 11.86 -28.53 -42.68
C SER A 49 11.34 -29.23 -41.43
N TYR A 50 11.52 -30.55 -41.30
CA TYR A 50 10.97 -31.36 -40.22
C TYR A 50 12.06 -32.18 -39.52
N GLN A 51 12.07 -32.15 -38.19
CA GLN A 51 13.05 -32.86 -37.35
C GLN A 51 12.41 -33.98 -36.54
N ALA A 52 13.22 -34.95 -36.12
CA ALA A 52 12.76 -36.07 -35.30
C ALA A 52 12.35 -35.57 -33.93
N LEU A 53 11.10 -35.86 -33.56
CA LEU A 53 10.57 -35.59 -32.24
C LEU A 53 11.38 -36.37 -31.21
N GLN A 54 12.08 -35.66 -30.32
CA GLN A 54 12.83 -36.27 -29.22
C GLN A 54 11.93 -36.51 -28.02
N PHE A 55 10.89 -35.68 -27.87
CA PHE A 55 10.01 -35.68 -26.72
C PHE A 55 8.54 -35.81 -27.12
N PRO A 56 8.14 -36.88 -27.84
CA PRO A 56 6.77 -37.04 -28.32
C PRO A 56 5.74 -37.24 -27.19
N PHE A 57 6.19 -37.54 -25.97
CA PHE A 57 5.38 -37.66 -24.76
C PHE A 57 5.04 -36.30 -24.13
N LEU A 58 5.64 -35.19 -24.58
CA LEU A 58 5.29 -33.86 -24.11
C LEU A 58 3.98 -33.37 -24.73
N PRO A 59 3.22 -32.50 -24.02
CA PRO A 59 2.00 -31.90 -24.54
C PRO A 59 2.21 -31.20 -25.87
N THR A 60 1.21 -31.23 -26.73
CA THR A 60 1.15 -30.38 -27.93
C THR A 60 0.71 -28.96 -27.55
N VAL A 61 0.93 -28.03 -28.47
CA VAL A 61 0.47 -26.65 -28.38
C VAL A 61 -0.60 -26.43 -29.44
N ASN A 62 -1.79 -25.98 -29.02
CA ASN A 62 -2.84 -25.59 -29.94
C ASN A 62 -2.61 -24.15 -30.43
N VAL A 63 -2.37 -24.01 -31.72
CA VAL A 63 -2.20 -22.72 -32.42
C VAL A 63 -3.39 -22.36 -33.31
N GLY A 64 -4.43 -23.21 -33.34
CA GLY A 64 -5.66 -23.05 -34.11
C GLY A 64 -6.79 -22.35 -33.33
N SER A 65 -8.03 -22.67 -33.67
CA SER A 65 -9.21 -22.29 -32.86
C SER A 65 -9.63 -23.46 -31.96
N LYS A 66 -10.60 -23.24 -31.05
CA LYS A 66 -11.17 -24.33 -30.25
C LYS A 66 -11.98 -25.33 -31.09
N GLN A 67 -12.62 -24.84 -32.16
CA GLN A 67 -13.45 -25.63 -33.07
C GLN A 67 -12.59 -26.37 -34.11
N ARG A 68 -11.44 -25.78 -34.47
CA ARG A 68 -10.46 -26.35 -35.40
C ARG A 68 -9.07 -26.23 -34.80
N ALA A 69 -8.75 -27.19 -33.93
CA ALA A 69 -7.45 -27.26 -33.28
C ALA A 69 -6.35 -27.52 -34.31
N VAL A 70 -5.23 -26.84 -34.12
CA VAL A 70 -4.00 -27.09 -34.89
C VAL A 70 -2.92 -27.39 -33.87
N LEU A 71 -2.60 -28.67 -33.71
CA LEU A 71 -1.70 -29.16 -32.68
C LEU A 71 -0.28 -29.26 -33.24
N VAL A 72 0.66 -28.61 -32.55
CA VAL A 72 2.09 -28.65 -32.87
C VAL A 72 2.85 -29.18 -31.65
N PRO A 73 3.80 -30.14 -31.80
CA PRO A 73 4.64 -30.57 -30.68
C PRO A 73 5.32 -29.38 -29.99
N MET A 74 5.33 -29.35 -28.65
CA MET A 74 5.89 -28.23 -27.88
C MET A 74 7.39 -28.01 -28.14
N GLU A 75 8.13 -29.07 -28.49
CA GLU A 75 9.55 -28.98 -28.86
C GLU A 75 9.80 -28.28 -30.20
N LEU A 76 8.76 -28.10 -31.04
CA LEU A 76 8.85 -27.45 -32.36
C LEU A 76 8.32 -26.02 -32.38
N VAL A 77 8.16 -25.39 -31.22
CA VAL A 77 7.72 -23.99 -31.11
C VAL A 77 8.66 -23.15 -30.26
N ASP A 78 8.92 -21.93 -30.72
CA ASP A 78 9.66 -20.91 -29.98
C ASP A 78 8.73 -19.79 -29.51
N ILE A 79 9.03 -19.24 -28.33
CA ILE A 79 8.35 -18.02 -27.85
C ILE A 79 8.88 -16.84 -28.67
N VAL A 80 7.96 -16.08 -29.29
CA VAL A 80 8.34 -14.89 -30.06
C VAL A 80 8.91 -13.82 -29.10
N PRO A 81 10.07 -13.20 -29.41
CA PRO A 81 10.63 -12.15 -28.55
C PRO A 81 9.74 -10.90 -28.52
N GLY A 82 9.95 -10.02 -27.54
CA GLY A 82 9.23 -8.74 -27.42
C GLY A 82 7.79 -8.83 -26.89
N GLN A 83 7.37 -10.00 -26.38
CA GLN A 83 6.04 -10.17 -25.77
C GLN A 83 6.02 -9.64 -24.33
N THR A 84 5.11 -8.70 -24.05
CA THR A 84 4.91 -8.16 -22.70
C THR A 84 4.23 -9.17 -21.79
N ARG A 85 4.78 -9.33 -20.58
CA ARG A 85 4.16 -10.14 -19.53
C ARG A 85 3.06 -9.33 -18.83
N THR A 86 1.83 -9.82 -18.86
CA THR A 86 0.68 -9.16 -18.21
C THR A 86 0.31 -9.74 -16.85
N ARG A 87 0.88 -10.90 -16.47
CA ARG A 87 0.62 -11.56 -15.19
C ARG A 87 1.60 -11.09 -14.14
N SER A 88 1.08 -10.93 -12.91
CA SER A 88 1.90 -10.68 -11.72
C SER A 88 3.06 -11.67 -11.60
N VAL A 89 4.15 -11.18 -11.06
CA VAL A 89 5.40 -11.92 -10.83
C VAL A 89 5.48 -12.33 -9.36
N THR A 90 6.21 -13.40 -9.06
CA THR A 90 6.45 -13.81 -7.67
C THR A 90 7.27 -12.75 -6.93
N GLY A 91 7.28 -12.82 -5.60
CA GLY A 91 8.05 -11.88 -4.76
C GLY A 91 9.55 -11.83 -5.13
N ASP A 92 10.13 -12.99 -5.44
CA ASP A 92 11.55 -13.09 -5.80
C ASP A 92 11.86 -12.43 -7.15
N ILE A 93 11.03 -12.68 -8.17
CA ILE A 93 11.18 -12.05 -9.49
C ILE A 93 10.96 -10.54 -9.36
N SER A 94 9.98 -10.11 -8.57
CA SER A 94 9.72 -8.69 -8.29
C SER A 94 10.94 -8.03 -7.65
N ALA A 95 11.55 -8.67 -6.66
CA ALA A 95 12.75 -8.17 -6.00
C ALA A 95 13.95 -8.05 -6.96
N GLN A 96 14.12 -9.02 -7.86
CA GLN A 96 15.15 -8.95 -8.90
C GLN A 96 14.91 -7.82 -9.90
N ILE A 97 13.66 -7.63 -10.36
CA ILE A 97 13.28 -6.52 -11.25
C ILE A 97 13.54 -5.18 -10.55
N ILE A 98 13.15 -5.04 -9.29
CA ILE A 98 13.41 -3.82 -8.50
C ILE A 98 14.91 -3.56 -8.41
N LYS A 99 15.71 -4.58 -8.07
CA LYS A 99 17.17 -4.45 -7.96
C LYS A 99 17.82 -4.06 -9.30
N TYR A 100 17.32 -4.61 -10.40
CA TYR A 100 17.81 -4.30 -11.74
C TYR A 100 17.41 -2.89 -12.21
N ALA A 101 16.17 -2.47 -11.92
CA ALA A 101 15.65 -1.16 -12.31
C ALA A 101 16.07 -0.01 -11.37
N ALA A 102 16.53 -0.34 -10.16
CA ALA A 102 17.05 0.61 -9.19
C ALA A 102 18.33 1.25 -9.75
N MET A 103 18.32 2.57 -9.80
CA MET A 103 19.39 3.35 -10.41
C MET A 103 19.51 4.67 -9.69
N LEU A 104 20.74 5.08 -9.39
CA LEU A 104 21.01 6.35 -8.75
C LEU A 104 20.61 7.52 -9.67
N PRO A 105 20.28 8.70 -9.11
CA PRO A 105 19.88 9.85 -9.91
C PRO A 105 20.88 10.22 -11.01
N ASN A 106 22.19 10.24 -10.72
CA ASN A 106 23.20 10.63 -11.71
C ASN A 106 23.34 9.60 -12.84
N ASP A 107 23.25 8.31 -12.53
CA ASP A 107 23.26 7.25 -13.56
C ASP A 107 22.00 7.31 -14.42
N ARG A 108 20.85 7.60 -13.79
CA ARG A 108 19.58 7.82 -14.51
C ARG A 108 19.66 9.04 -15.41
N PHE A 109 20.26 10.13 -14.95
CA PHE A 109 20.50 11.34 -15.73
C PHE A 109 21.34 11.02 -16.97
N LYS A 110 22.49 10.37 -16.81
CA LYS A 110 23.36 9.95 -17.92
C LYS A 110 22.62 9.05 -18.90
N ASN A 111 21.83 8.10 -18.41
CA ASN A 111 21.06 7.22 -19.29
C ASN A 111 20.00 7.96 -20.11
N ILE A 112 19.32 8.96 -19.53
CA ILE A 112 18.31 9.75 -20.24
C ILE A 112 18.95 10.75 -21.21
N SER A 113 20.04 11.40 -20.81
CA SER A 113 20.67 12.49 -21.57
C SER A 113 21.71 12.03 -22.60
N GLN A 114 22.48 10.99 -22.30
CA GLN A 114 23.61 10.55 -23.12
C GLN A 114 23.36 9.23 -23.85
N ASN A 115 22.63 8.29 -23.22
CA ASN A 115 22.41 6.94 -23.78
C ASN A 115 21.03 6.74 -24.41
N SER A 116 20.24 7.82 -24.55
CA SER A 116 18.92 7.73 -25.17
C SER A 116 19.03 7.80 -26.69
N SER A 117 18.65 6.72 -27.36
CA SER A 117 18.54 6.67 -28.82
C SER A 117 17.32 7.43 -29.35
N LEU A 118 16.51 8.05 -28.48
CA LEU A 118 15.30 8.75 -28.89
C LEU A 118 15.61 9.90 -29.85
N PHE A 119 16.63 10.70 -29.54
CA PHE A 119 16.94 11.90 -30.32
C PHE A 119 17.63 11.59 -31.63
N SER A 120 18.50 10.56 -31.65
CA SER A 120 19.03 10.04 -32.91
C SER A 120 17.92 9.44 -33.77
N ALA A 121 17.00 8.67 -33.17
CA ALA A 121 15.87 8.11 -33.90
C ALA A 121 14.96 9.21 -34.48
N LEU A 122 14.71 10.30 -33.75
CA LEU A 122 13.93 11.44 -34.25
C LEU A 122 14.66 12.25 -35.33
N ALA A 123 15.99 12.30 -35.30
CA ALA A 123 16.78 12.98 -36.31
C ALA A 123 16.79 12.21 -37.64
N ASP A 124 16.79 10.87 -37.57
CA ASP A 124 16.78 9.97 -38.72
C ASP A 124 15.36 9.60 -39.20
N ASP A 125 14.32 10.12 -38.54
CA ASP A 125 12.92 9.80 -38.84
C ASP A 125 12.37 10.70 -39.95
N GLN A 126 11.86 10.08 -41.01
CA GLN A 126 11.36 10.78 -42.19
C GLN A 126 10.14 11.64 -41.85
N ASP A 127 9.22 11.16 -41.01
CA ASP A 127 8.06 11.95 -40.62
C ASP A 127 8.51 13.17 -39.80
N ALA A 128 9.41 12.97 -38.84
CA ALA A 128 9.99 14.06 -38.04
C ALA A 128 10.69 15.12 -38.91
N GLU A 129 11.37 14.73 -39.99
CA GLU A 129 11.95 15.67 -40.96
C GLU A 129 10.87 16.51 -41.66
N HIS A 130 9.78 15.90 -42.14
CA HIS A 130 8.69 16.60 -42.83
C HIS A 130 8.00 17.63 -41.94
N PHE A 131 7.92 17.38 -40.63
CA PHE A 131 7.40 18.32 -39.64
C PHE A 131 8.46 19.30 -39.09
N GLY A 132 9.71 19.26 -39.57
CA GLY A 132 10.81 20.12 -39.13
C GLY A 132 11.35 19.78 -37.72
N LEU A 133 10.96 18.65 -37.15
CA LEU A 133 11.35 18.21 -35.80
C LEU A 133 12.77 17.64 -35.75
N ALA A 134 13.27 17.08 -36.86
CA ALA A 134 14.63 16.56 -36.95
C ALA A 134 15.69 17.64 -36.65
N GLN A 135 15.47 18.88 -37.08
CA GLN A 135 16.36 20.03 -36.83
C GLN A 135 16.36 20.44 -35.35
N ILE A 136 15.21 20.28 -34.67
CA ILE A 136 15.09 20.51 -33.22
C ILE A 136 15.85 19.41 -32.47
N ALA A 137 15.69 18.13 -32.85
CA ALA A 137 16.43 17.03 -32.24
C ALA A 137 17.96 17.19 -32.37
N ALA A 138 18.43 17.69 -33.53
CA ALA A 138 19.84 17.97 -33.77
C ALA A 138 20.38 19.15 -32.94
N THR A 139 19.58 20.22 -32.75
CA THR A 139 20.01 21.42 -32.01
C THR A 139 19.99 21.26 -30.49
N VAL A 140 19.07 20.46 -29.94
CA VAL A 140 19.08 20.20 -28.49
C VAL A 140 20.30 19.35 -28.12
N SER A 141 20.86 18.54 -29.04
CA SER A 141 21.99 17.61 -28.84
C SER A 141 23.39 18.24 -28.70
N GLY A 142 23.50 19.55 -28.47
CA GLY A 142 24.79 20.24 -28.25
C GLY A 142 25.84 19.94 -29.33
N ASP A 143 27.12 20.15 -29.00
CA ASP A 143 28.30 20.17 -29.89
C ASP A 143 28.67 18.81 -30.56
N GLY A 144 27.67 17.95 -30.83
CA GLY A 144 27.83 16.62 -31.41
C GLY A 144 28.39 15.57 -30.43
N LYS A 145 28.65 15.94 -29.17
CA LYS A 145 29.25 15.06 -28.13
C LYS A 145 28.45 14.96 -26.83
N SER A 146 27.50 15.86 -26.59
CA SER A 146 26.72 15.91 -25.36
C SER A 146 25.24 15.94 -25.73
N GLY A 147 24.55 14.81 -25.59
CA GLY A 147 23.11 14.73 -25.88
C GLY A 147 22.27 15.78 -25.13
N PRO A 148 20.96 15.83 -25.40
CA PRO A 148 20.14 16.98 -25.11
C PRO A 148 20.14 17.43 -23.65
N LEU A 149 20.41 18.72 -23.44
CA LEU A 149 20.42 19.30 -22.11
C LEU A 149 18.99 19.40 -21.58
N PRO A 150 18.66 18.79 -20.43
CA PRO A 150 17.34 18.92 -19.85
C PRO A 150 17.02 20.37 -19.47
N MET A 151 15.71 20.68 -19.45
CA MET A 151 15.20 21.99 -19.06
C MET A 151 15.75 22.38 -17.67
N ARG A 152 16.35 23.57 -17.59
CA ARG A 152 16.79 24.15 -16.32
C ARG A 152 15.62 24.84 -15.66
N VAL A 153 15.39 24.51 -14.40
CA VAL A 153 14.34 25.11 -13.57
C VAL A 153 14.91 25.52 -12.22
N THR A 154 14.43 26.64 -11.68
CA THR A 154 14.78 27.07 -10.32
C THR A 154 13.87 26.36 -9.33
N GLY A 155 14.45 25.49 -8.51
CA GLY A 155 13.75 24.86 -7.39
C GLY A 155 13.96 25.63 -6.08
N THR A 156 12.96 25.64 -5.21
CA THR A 156 13.09 26.13 -3.82
C THR A 156 13.07 24.95 -2.87
N ILE A 157 14.10 24.82 -2.02
CA ILE A 157 14.12 23.82 -0.95
C ILE A 157 13.42 24.42 0.27
N LEU A 158 12.24 23.90 0.60
CA LEU A 158 11.51 24.33 1.78
C LEU A 158 12.18 23.80 3.05
N PRO A 159 12.33 24.63 4.11
CA PRO A 159 12.86 24.16 5.38
C PRO A 159 11.91 23.12 6.00
N PRO A 160 12.43 22.04 6.63
CA PRO A 160 11.59 21.05 7.26
C PRO A 160 10.87 21.66 8.47
N PRO A 161 9.62 21.29 8.74
CA PRO A 161 8.92 21.77 9.91
C PRO A 161 9.55 21.19 11.18
N ARG A 162 9.60 22.00 12.25
CA ARG A 162 9.94 21.52 13.60
C ARG A 162 8.80 20.65 14.12
N LEU A 163 9.15 19.55 14.79
CA LEU A 163 8.19 18.60 15.34
C LEU A 163 8.15 18.74 16.86
N GLN A 164 6.97 18.63 17.45
CA GLN A 164 6.78 18.64 18.88
C GLN A 164 6.38 17.24 19.36
N TYR A 165 7.19 16.68 20.26
CA TYR A 165 6.86 15.48 21.04
C TYR A 165 6.40 15.89 22.45
N GLY A 166 5.98 14.93 23.27
CA GLY A 166 5.36 15.25 24.58
C GLY A 166 6.30 16.02 25.51
N ASN A 167 7.60 15.77 25.44
CA ASN A 167 8.59 16.37 26.35
C ASN A 167 9.70 17.17 25.66
N LYS A 168 9.80 17.18 24.33
CA LYS A 168 10.81 17.97 23.61
C LYS A 168 10.45 18.23 22.15
N PRO A 169 10.97 19.31 21.55
CA PRO A 169 10.96 19.48 20.10
C PRO A 169 12.05 18.63 19.43
N ILE A 170 11.84 18.31 18.15
CA ILE A 170 12.84 17.71 17.25
C ILE A 170 12.89 18.56 15.98
N GLU A 171 14.10 18.90 15.55
CA GLU A 171 14.35 19.63 14.30
C GLU A 171 14.89 18.64 13.26
N PRO A 172 14.06 18.21 12.28
CA PRO A 172 14.51 17.32 11.24
C PRO A 172 15.59 18.00 10.38
N GLN A 173 16.55 17.22 9.91
CA GLN A 173 17.52 17.69 8.93
C GLN A 173 16.88 17.69 7.53
N LEU A 174 17.48 18.40 6.57
CA LEU A 174 17.06 18.50 5.15
C LEU A 174 17.09 17.17 4.37
N LYS A 175 17.15 16.02 5.05
CA LYS A 175 17.12 14.67 4.49
C LYS A 175 15.75 14.00 4.61
N GLY A 176 14.74 14.70 5.15
CA GLY A 176 13.38 14.17 5.29
C GLY A 176 13.25 13.00 6.28
N ALA A 177 14.21 12.86 7.21
CA ALA A 177 14.25 11.77 8.17
C ALA A 177 14.70 12.26 9.54
N TRP A 178 14.12 11.68 10.59
CA TRP A 178 14.50 11.91 11.98
C TRP A 178 14.28 10.63 12.79
N ASN A 179 14.89 10.57 13.97
CA ASN A 179 14.61 9.55 14.97
C ASN A 179 13.92 10.20 16.16
N MET A 180 13.07 9.44 16.86
CA MET A 180 12.40 9.90 18.08
C MET A 180 13.42 10.28 19.18
N GLY A 181 14.62 9.69 19.16
CA GLY A 181 15.67 9.90 20.16
C GLY A 181 15.35 9.26 21.51
N ASP A 182 16.35 9.16 22.39
CA ASP A 182 16.16 8.53 23.69
C ASP A 182 15.32 9.41 24.63
N ARG A 183 14.58 8.77 25.55
CA ARG A 183 13.74 9.40 26.58
C ARG A 183 12.70 10.37 26.02
N THR A 184 12.09 10.05 24.89
CA THR A 184 11.05 10.87 24.26
C THR A 184 9.67 10.28 24.51
N THR A 185 8.71 11.12 24.88
CA THR A 185 7.31 10.72 25.03
C THR A 185 6.47 11.11 23.82
N PHE A 186 5.38 10.39 23.56
CA PHE A 186 4.42 10.81 22.54
C PHE A 186 3.79 12.15 22.90
N ALA A 187 3.49 12.99 21.88
CA ALA A 187 2.81 14.28 22.08
C ALA A 187 1.48 14.11 22.84
N HIS A 188 0.67 13.13 22.41
CA HIS A 188 -0.49 12.69 23.15
C HIS A 188 -0.46 11.15 23.24
N PRO A 189 -0.13 10.59 24.41
CA PRO A 189 -0.34 9.18 24.66
C PRO A 189 -1.80 8.80 24.42
N ALA A 190 -2.04 7.56 23.98
CA ALA A 190 -3.40 7.05 23.78
C ALA A 190 -4.28 7.31 25.02
N PRO A 191 -5.53 7.79 24.88
CA PRO A 191 -6.39 8.09 26.04
C PRO A 191 -6.61 6.85 26.89
N ILE A 192 -6.48 6.89 28.22
CA ILE A 192 -6.56 5.68 29.09
C ILE A 192 -7.91 4.94 28.98
N HIS A 193 -9.01 5.69 28.79
CA HIS A 193 -10.36 5.15 28.68
C HIS A 193 -10.82 5.06 27.22
N GLN A 194 -11.55 3.99 26.86
CA GLN A 194 -12.28 3.95 25.60
C GLN A 194 -13.55 4.81 25.73
N PRO A 195 -13.87 5.69 24.77
CA PRO A 195 -15.16 6.36 24.74
C PRO A 195 -16.29 5.33 24.77
N GLY A 196 -17.16 5.36 25.79
CA GLY A 196 -18.25 4.41 25.99
C GLY A 196 -17.87 3.05 26.60
N GLY A 197 -16.60 2.82 26.97
CA GLY A 197 -16.18 1.58 27.62
C GLY A 197 -16.52 1.55 29.12
N ARG A 198 -17.01 0.40 29.63
CA ARG A 198 -17.12 0.16 31.07
C ARG A 198 -15.73 0.23 31.71
N VAL A 199 -15.64 0.95 32.82
CA VAL A 199 -14.43 1.04 33.64
C VAL A 199 -14.12 -0.33 34.25
N VAL A 200 -13.08 -1.01 33.78
CA VAL A 200 -12.59 -2.24 34.44
C VAL A 200 -11.54 -1.84 35.47
N HIS A 201 -11.99 -1.44 36.65
CA HIS A 201 -11.15 -1.48 37.84
C HIS A 201 -11.08 -2.93 38.31
N ARG A 202 -10.02 -3.66 37.95
CA ARG A 202 -9.73 -4.92 38.64
C ARG A 202 -9.02 -4.59 39.95
N THR A 203 -9.77 -4.16 40.96
CA THR A 203 -9.31 -4.10 42.35
C THR A 203 -9.13 -5.52 42.86
N GLY A 204 -7.96 -6.09 42.58
CA GLY A 204 -7.46 -7.28 43.25
C GLY A 204 -6.54 -6.89 44.39
N ASP A 205 -7.00 -6.02 45.31
CA ASP A 205 -6.48 -6.01 46.67
C ASP A 205 -7.45 -5.28 47.60
N ARG A 206 -7.90 -5.96 48.66
CA ARG A 206 -8.69 -5.35 49.71
C ARG A 206 -7.73 -4.52 50.57
N GLY A 207 -7.69 -3.21 50.37
CA GLY A 207 -7.18 -2.28 51.38
C GLY A 207 -6.09 -1.28 50.97
N SER A 208 -6.05 -0.77 49.74
CA SER A 208 -5.17 0.35 49.40
C SER A 208 -5.93 1.56 48.84
N SER A 209 -5.56 2.74 49.37
CA SER A 209 -6.00 4.10 49.03
C SER A 209 -6.24 4.37 47.53
N PRO A 210 -7.00 5.43 47.17
CA PRO A 210 -7.25 5.79 45.78
C PRO A 210 -5.92 5.92 45.03
N THR A 211 -5.78 5.12 43.97
CA THR A 211 -4.59 5.03 43.15
C THR A 211 -4.25 6.40 42.58
N ARG A 212 -3.00 6.84 42.78
CA ARG A 212 -2.46 8.03 42.11
C ARG A 212 -2.59 7.81 40.59
N GLN A 213 -2.83 8.89 39.86
CA GLN A 213 -3.03 8.94 38.40
C GLN A 213 -1.88 8.34 37.55
N GLY A 214 -0.80 7.85 38.18
CA GLY A 214 0.40 7.25 37.57
C GLY A 214 0.39 5.72 37.37
N ASP A 215 -0.62 4.98 37.85
CA ASP A 215 -0.65 3.49 37.77
C ASP A 215 -1.59 2.94 36.67
N ALA A 216 -2.08 3.78 35.77
CA ALA A 216 -2.97 3.34 34.70
C ALA A 216 -2.21 2.55 33.62
N HIS A 217 -2.55 1.27 33.46
CA HIS A 217 -1.98 0.39 32.45
C HIS A 217 -2.92 0.14 31.27
N TYR A 218 -2.34 -0.06 30.10
CA TYR A 218 -3.06 -0.41 28.87
C TYR A 218 -3.02 -1.93 28.70
N LEU A 219 -4.13 -2.61 28.98
CA LEU A 219 -4.22 -4.05 28.81
C LEU A 219 -4.06 -4.42 27.33
N TYR A 220 -3.20 -5.40 27.04
CA TYR A 220 -3.02 -5.94 25.69
C TYR A 220 -3.03 -7.47 25.68
N GLY A 221 -3.56 -8.06 24.61
CA GLY A 221 -3.42 -9.50 24.36
C GLY A 221 -2.15 -9.80 23.57
N ALA A 222 -1.57 -10.99 23.74
CA ALA A 222 -0.45 -11.44 22.93
C ALA A 222 -0.71 -12.83 22.32
N MET A 223 -0.47 -12.95 21.01
CA MET A 223 -0.68 -14.18 20.24
C MET A 223 0.54 -14.52 19.42
N PHE A 224 0.87 -15.80 19.34
CA PHE A 224 1.86 -16.34 18.41
C PHE A 224 1.19 -17.35 17.46
N VAL A 225 1.18 -17.06 16.16
CA VAL A 225 0.51 -17.87 15.14
C VAL A 225 1.55 -18.58 14.28
N HIS A 226 1.58 -19.91 14.35
CA HIS A 226 2.59 -20.77 13.74
C HIS A 226 1.99 -21.87 12.85
N ASP A 227 2.81 -22.48 12.00
CA ASP A 227 2.43 -23.59 11.11
C ASP A 227 2.69 -24.99 11.70
N GLY A 228 3.12 -25.04 12.97
CA GLY A 228 3.40 -26.27 13.72
C GLY A 228 4.85 -26.73 13.66
N ARG A 229 5.69 -26.10 12.83
CA ARG A 229 7.13 -26.42 12.72
C ARG A 229 8.01 -25.59 13.65
N GLU A 230 7.53 -24.44 14.09
CA GLU A 230 8.27 -23.52 14.97
C GLU A 230 7.70 -23.56 16.40
N THR A 231 7.92 -24.64 17.13
CA THR A 231 7.41 -24.82 18.51
C THR A 231 8.33 -24.26 19.59
N ASP A 232 9.63 -24.05 19.30
CA ASP A 232 10.65 -23.56 20.26
C ASP A 232 10.92 -22.03 20.15
N SER A 233 9.92 -21.29 19.69
CA SER A 233 9.98 -19.86 19.33
C SER A 233 9.38 -18.95 20.40
N THR A 234 8.88 -19.52 21.50
CA THR A 234 8.20 -18.79 22.57
C THR A 234 9.14 -17.83 23.29
N GLN A 235 10.42 -18.16 23.47
CA GLN A 235 11.37 -17.30 24.18
C GLN A 235 11.63 -15.98 23.44
N GLN A 236 11.77 -16.01 22.12
CA GLN A 236 11.99 -14.80 21.31
C GLN A 236 10.76 -13.88 21.35
N VAL A 237 9.56 -14.45 21.33
CA VAL A 237 8.31 -13.70 21.48
C VAL A 237 8.23 -13.07 22.87
N GLN A 238 8.52 -13.83 23.94
CA GLN A 238 8.53 -13.30 25.30
C GLN A 238 9.56 -12.18 25.47
N ASN A 239 10.77 -12.34 24.91
CA ASN A 239 11.80 -11.30 24.93
C ASN A 239 11.35 -10.00 24.24
N LEU A 240 10.62 -10.10 23.11
CA LEU A 240 10.02 -8.95 22.46
C LEU A 240 8.99 -8.27 23.37
N LEU A 241 8.09 -9.03 23.98
CA LEU A 241 7.03 -8.49 24.83
C LEU A 241 7.59 -7.75 26.04
N VAL A 242 8.60 -8.31 26.73
CA VAL A 242 9.27 -7.64 27.85
C VAL A 242 9.91 -6.32 27.42
N LYS A 243 10.61 -6.31 26.27
CA LYS A 243 11.22 -5.07 25.74
C LYS A 243 10.17 -4.05 25.31
N LEU A 244 9.08 -4.51 24.70
CA LEU A 244 7.94 -3.68 24.32
C LEU A 244 7.29 -3.02 25.54
N GLU A 245 7.05 -3.78 26.61
CA GLU A 245 6.51 -3.26 27.86
C GLU A 245 7.43 -2.21 28.49
N ASN A 246 8.74 -2.48 28.57
CA ASN A 246 9.71 -1.53 29.11
C ASN A 246 9.76 -0.24 28.30
N ALA A 247 9.83 -0.33 26.97
CA ALA A 247 9.82 0.84 26.11
C ALA A 247 8.47 1.59 26.17
N SER A 248 7.36 0.88 26.34
CA SER A 248 6.02 1.49 26.42
C SER A 248 5.86 2.44 27.61
N ARG A 249 6.49 2.11 28.75
CA ARG A 249 6.54 2.99 29.93
C ARG A 249 7.29 4.28 29.63
N GLN A 250 8.39 4.20 28.86
CA GLN A 250 9.22 5.36 28.52
C GLN A 250 8.53 6.33 27.56
N VAL A 251 7.66 5.83 26.67
CA VAL A 251 6.94 6.67 25.69
C VAL A 251 5.57 7.17 26.19
N GLY A 252 5.17 6.79 27.41
CA GLY A 252 3.94 7.26 28.06
C GLY A 252 2.69 6.40 27.84
N ILE A 253 2.82 5.17 27.32
CA ILE A 253 1.71 4.22 27.12
C ILE A 253 2.00 2.86 27.78
N PRO A 254 2.15 2.78 29.11
CA PRO A 254 2.58 1.57 29.81
C PRO A 254 1.66 0.36 29.54
N LEU A 255 2.09 -0.51 28.63
CA LEU A 255 1.40 -1.74 28.25
C LEU A 255 1.52 -2.79 29.37
N ARG A 256 0.45 -3.55 29.58
CA ARG A 256 0.43 -4.70 30.49
C ARG A 256 -0.28 -5.89 29.84
N PRO A 257 0.32 -7.08 29.79
CA PRO A 257 -0.27 -8.22 29.11
C PRO A 257 -1.44 -8.77 29.92
N ILE A 258 -2.45 -9.27 29.22
CA ILE A 258 -3.47 -10.13 29.80
C ILE A 258 -2.88 -11.52 29.96
N VAL A 259 -2.90 -12.04 31.19
CA VAL A 259 -2.31 -13.33 31.54
C VAL A 259 -3.43 -14.35 31.71
N GLU A 260 -3.36 -15.45 30.96
CA GLU A 260 -4.21 -16.63 31.14
C GLU A 260 -3.39 -17.74 31.81
N GLY A 261 -3.68 -18.02 33.08
CA GLY A 261 -2.89 -18.98 33.87
C GLY A 261 -1.45 -18.50 34.13
N ARG A 262 -0.45 -19.25 33.66
CA ARG A 262 0.98 -18.89 33.79
C ARG A 262 1.59 -18.27 32.53
N GLN A 263 0.83 -18.12 31.45
CA GLN A 263 1.35 -17.65 30.16
C GLN A 263 0.73 -16.30 29.77
N SER A 264 1.58 -15.37 29.36
CA SER A 264 1.20 -14.05 28.82
C SER A 264 0.95 -14.07 27.31
N THR A 265 1.21 -15.20 26.63
CA THR A 265 1.11 -15.34 25.17
C THR A 265 0.37 -16.62 24.83
N VAL A 266 -0.63 -16.52 23.97
CA VAL A 266 -1.39 -17.67 23.47
C VAL A 266 -0.78 -18.16 22.16
N SER A 267 -0.32 -19.41 22.12
CA SER A 267 0.21 -20.06 20.90
C SER A 267 -0.91 -20.75 20.12
N LEU A 268 -0.97 -20.49 18.81
CA LEU A 268 -2.03 -20.94 17.92
C LEU A 268 -1.46 -21.53 16.63
N LEU A 269 -1.98 -22.70 16.25
CA LEU A 269 -1.80 -23.22 14.90
C LEU A 269 -2.61 -22.37 13.93
N SER A 270 -2.00 -21.95 12.83
CA SER A 270 -2.65 -21.12 11.81
C SER A 270 -3.89 -21.76 11.19
N SER A 271 -3.98 -23.09 11.20
CA SER A 271 -5.14 -23.84 10.71
C SER A 271 -6.34 -23.80 11.67
N ASP A 272 -6.16 -23.40 12.92
CA ASP A 272 -7.21 -23.40 13.95
C ASP A 272 -7.91 -22.03 14.04
N THR A 273 -8.69 -21.72 13.00
CA THR A 273 -9.41 -20.44 12.89
C THR A 273 -10.46 -20.25 13.99
N ARG A 274 -11.13 -21.33 14.42
CA ARG A 274 -12.11 -21.30 15.50
C ARG A 274 -11.47 -20.86 16.82
N LYS A 275 -10.33 -21.46 17.18
CA LYS A 275 -9.60 -21.06 18.38
C LYS A 275 -9.05 -19.63 18.28
N MET A 276 -8.64 -19.19 17.08
CA MET A 276 -8.23 -17.79 16.86
C MET A 276 -9.36 -16.81 17.17
N GLN A 277 -10.58 -17.07 16.67
CA GLN A 277 -11.76 -16.24 16.97
C GLN A 277 -12.08 -16.22 18.47
N GLU A 278 -12.04 -17.38 19.13
CA GLU A 278 -12.27 -17.50 20.57
C GLU A 278 -11.26 -16.69 21.38
N VAL A 279 -9.96 -16.81 21.07
CA VAL A 279 -8.89 -16.09 21.77
C VAL A 279 -9.02 -14.57 21.59
N LEU A 280 -9.32 -14.09 20.38
CA LEU A 280 -9.55 -12.67 20.13
C LEU A 280 -10.78 -12.15 20.89
N LYS A 281 -11.86 -12.94 20.95
CA LYS A 281 -13.05 -12.63 21.74
C LYS A 281 -12.73 -12.55 23.23
N ASN A 282 -12.00 -13.53 23.77
CA ASN A 282 -11.57 -13.56 25.17
C ASN A 282 -10.72 -12.33 25.52
N PHE A 283 -9.77 -11.95 24.65
CA PHE A 283 -9.00 -10.72 24.86
C PHE A 283 -9.88 -9.47 24.87
N LYS A 284 -10.86 -9.37 23.96
CA LYS A 284 -11.80 -8.24 23.96
C LYS A 284 -12.63 -8.19 25.24
N GLU A 285 -13.18 -9.32 25.69
CA GLU A 285 -13.97 -9.42 26.92
C GLU A 285 -13.13 -9.12 28.18
N ALA A 286 -11.86 -9.49 28.17
CA ALA A 286 -10.89 -9.17 29.21
C ALA A 286 -10.40 -7.70 29.18
N GLY A 287 -10.89 -6.88 28.25
CA GLY A 287 -10.60 -5.45 28.17
C GLY A 287 -9.30 -5.11 27.42
N ALA A 288 -8.80 -5.99 26.56
CA ALA A 288 -7.66 -5.69 25.72
C ALA A 288 -7.94 -4.46 24.84
N ARG A 289 -7.01 -3.51 24.84
CA ARG A 289 -7.05 -2.34 23.95
C ARG A 289 -6.42 -2.59 22.60
N ILE A 290 -5.51 -3.55 22.56
CA ILE A 290 -4.80 -3.97 21.38
C ILE A 290 -4.33 -5.40 21.57
N VAL A 291 -4.13 -6.13 20.48
CA VAL A 291 -3.49 -7.45 20.50
C VAL A 291 -2.20 -7.41 19.68
N VAL A 292 -1.08 -7.80 20.28
CA VAL A 292 0.21 -7.98 19.61
C VAL A 292 0.26 -9.40 19.05
N VAL A 293 0.39 -9.53 17.73
CA VAL A 293 0.32 -10.83 17.04
C VAL A 293 1.63 -11.10 16.32
N VAL A 294 2.36 -12.14 16.70
CA VAL A 294 3.57 -12.58 16.01
C VAL A 294 3.21 -13.70 15.02
N LEU A 295 3.52 -13.49 13.74
CA LEU A 295 3.16 -14.38 12.63
C LEU A 295 4.40 -15.04 12.03
N VAL A 296 4.42 -16.37 11.94
CA VAL A 296 5.50 -17.10 11.26
C VAL A 296 5.47 -16.88 9.75
N ARG A 297 4.27 -16.75 9.16
CA ARG A 297 4.07 -16.51 7.73
C ARG A 297 3.10 -15.36 7.47
N GLU A 298 3.31 -14.68 6.35
CA GLU A 298 2.50 -13.51 5.96
C GLU A 298 1.06 -13.87 5.59
N ASN A 299 0.82 -15.05 5.04
CA ASN A 299 -0.50 -15.47 4.61
C ASN A 299 -1.51 -15.64 5.76
N PHE A 300 -1.04 -15.70 7.02
CA PHE A 300 -1.91 -15.75 8.21
C PHE A 300 -2.45 -14.37 8.62
N TYR A 301 -1.93 -13.30 8.03
CA TYR A 301 -2.31 -11.93 8.36
C TYR A 301 -3.80 -11.66 8.07
N PHE A 302 -4.33 -12.24 6.98
CA PHE A 302 -5.70 -12.00 6.54
C PHE A 302 -6.72 -12.44 7.59
N ASP A 303 -6.62 -13.66 8.10
CA ASP A 303 -7.56 -14.20 9.08
C ASP A 303 -7.52 -13.42 10.40
N VAL A 304 -6.31 -13.09 10.89
CA VAL A 304 -6.15 -12.25 12.08
C VAL A 304 -6.84 -10.90 11.90
N LYS A 305 -6.66 -10.26 10.75
CA LYS A 305 -7.27 -8.96 10.47
C LYS A 305 -8.78 -9.05 10.38
N ARG A 306 -9.29 -10.00 9.59
CA ARG A 306 -10.72 -10.24 9.44
C ARG A 306 -11.39 -10.41 10.80
N TYR A 307 -10.94 -11.36 11.61
CA TYR A 307 -11.60 -11.68 12.88
C TYR A 307 -11.43 -10.60 13.94
N ALA A 308 -10.28 -9.94 14.02
CA ALA A 308 -10.08 -8.86 14.97
C ALA A 308 -10.85 -7.59 14.59
N ASP A 309 -10.93 -7.26 13.29
CA ASP A 309 -11.65 -6.09 12.80
C ASP A 309 -13.18 -6.30 12.89
N GLU A 310 -13.69 -7.52 12.68
CA GLU A 310 -15.09 -7.90 12.99
C GLU A 310 -15.45 -7.67 14.47
N LEU A 311 -14.45 -7.82 15.36
CA LEU A 311 -14.58 -7.53 16.78
C LEU A 311 -14.28 -6.07 17.13
N CYS A 312 -13.94 -5.19 16.18
CA CYS A 312 -13.40 -3.85 16.47
C CYS A 312 -12.27 -3.88 17.52
N LEU A 313 -11.35 -4.84 17.42
CA LEU A 313 -10.22 -5.04 18.30
C LEU A 313 -8.91 -4.73 17.55
N PRO A 314 -8.23 -3.61 17.86
CA PRO A 314 -6.99 -3.27 17.18
C PRO A 314 -5.93 -4.35 17.32
N THR A 315 -5.21 -4.63 16.23
CA THR A 315 -4.10 -5.61 16.22
C THR A 315 -2.80 -5.00 15.69
N GLN A 316 -1.68 -5.27 16.35
CA GLN A 316 -0.33 -4.98 15.88
C GLN A 316 0.41 -6.28 15.53
N CYS A 317 0.47 -6.60 14.24
CA CYS A 317 1.15 -7.79 13.76
C CYS A 317 2.66 -7.55 13.57
N ALA A 318 3.48 -8.55 13.87
CA ALA A 318 4.92 -8.58 13.62
C ALA A 318 5.31 -9.91 12.97
N ARG A 319 6.23 -9.90 12.01
CA ARG A 319 6.75 -11.13 11.38
C ARG A 319 7.76 -11.77 12.31
N TYR A 320 7.64 -13.07 12.55
CA TYR A 320 8.57 -13.80 13.40
C TYR A 320 10.02 -13.70 12.92
N SER A 321 10.26 -13.73 11.60
CA SER A 321 11.60 -13.53 11.04
C SER A 321 12.22 -12.18 11.42
N THR A 322 11.42 -11.12 11.51
CA THR A 322 11.87 -9.80 11.99
C THR A 322 12.09 -9.81 13.49
N VAL A 323 11.21 -10.46 14.26
CA VAL A 323 11.37 -10.63 15.72
C VAL A 323 12.67 -11.36 16.04
N LYS A 324 13.00 -12.42 15.29
CA LYS A 324 14.24 -13.20 15.41
C LYS A 324 15.48 -12.35 15.09
N LYS A 325 15.42 -11.52 14.04
CA LYS A 325 16.53 -10.61 13.68
C LYS A 325 16.70 -9.47 14.69
N TYR A 326 15.60 -9.01 15.29
CA TYR A 326 15.53 -7.91 16.25
C TYR A 326 16.33 -6.66 15.83
N PRO A 327 15.89 -5.91 14.80
CA PRO A 327 16.57 -4.68 14.41
C PRO A 327 16.59 -3.66 15.55
N ARG A 328 17.54 -2.71 15.50
CA ARG A 328 17.69 -1.68 16.53
C ARG A 328 16.37 -0.90 16.72
N ASN A 329 15.97 -0.72 17.98
CA ASN A 329 14.77 0.02 18.39
C ASN A 329 13.47 -0.51 17.75
N TYR A 330 13.38 -1.83 17.57
CA TYR A 330 12.21 -2.45 16.94
C TYR A 330 10.94 -2.23 17.75
N GLU A 331 11.03 -2.30 19.08
CA GLU A 331 9.95 -1.98 20.01
C GLU A 331 9.41 -0.56 19.83
N THR A 332 10.28 0.45 19.64
CA THR A 332 9.85 1.83 19.37
C THR A 332 9.07 1.92 18.05
N SER A 333 9.53 1.20 17.02
CA SER A 333 8.84 1.15 15.72
C SER A 333 7.44 0.54 15.84
N LEU A 334 7.26 -0.44 16.72
CA LEU A 334 5.94 -1.00 17.04
C LEU A 334 5.10 -0.02 17.85
N LEU A 335 5.68 0.63 18.87
CA LEU A 335 4.98 1.56 19.77
C LEU A 335 4.42 2.78 19.04
N ILE A 336 5.14 3.31 18.05
CA ILE A 336 4.65 4.38 17.16
C ILE A 336 3.33 3.99 16.48
N LYS A 337 3.18 2.72 16.09
CA LYS A 337 1.95 2.21 15.45
C LYS A 337 0.87 1.90 16.49
N ILE A 338 1.27 1.34 17.63
CA ILE A 338 0.37 0.97 18.73
C ILE A 338 -0.30 2.22 19.30
N ASN A 339 0.44 3.30 19.54
CA ASN A 339 -0.09 4.55 20.07
C ASN A 339 -1.21 5.10 19.18
N VAL A 340 -0.96 5.21 17.87
CA VAL A 340 -1.95 5.68 16.90
C VAL A 340 -3.19 4.80 16.85
N LYS A 341 -3.01 3.46 16.84
CA LYS A 341 -4.13 2.50 16.85
C LYS A 341 -4.98 2.55 18.12
N MET A 342 -4.41 3.00 19.23
CA MET A 342 -5.12 3.20 20.49
C MET A 342 -5.66 4.64 20.65
N GLY A 343 -5.52 5.49 19.62
CA GLY A 343 -6.06 6.86 19.57
C GLY A 343 -5.09 7.96 20.01
N GLY A 344 -3.80 7.66 20.18
CA GLY A 344 -2.78 8.64 20.55
C GLY A 344 -2.12 9.35 19.36
N VAL A 345 -1.46 10.47 19.61
CA VAL A 345 -0.71 11.26 18.63
C VAL A 345 0.78 11.20 18.96
N ASN A 346 1.59 10.74 18.00
CA ASN A 346 3.02 10.54 18.25
C ASN A 346 3.78 11.86 18.38
N HIS A 347 3.55 12.79 17.45
CA HIS A 347 4.12 14.13 17.41
C HIS A 347 3.15 15.08 16.69
N THR A 348 3.31 16.37 16.92
CA THR A 348 2.60 17.46 16.26
C THR A 348 3.61 18.40 15.58
N LEU A 349 3.13 19.43 14.87
CA LEU A 349 4.00 20.53 14.42
C LEU A 349 4.30 21.45 15.62
N ALA A 350 5.57 21.83 15.80
CA ALA A 350 5.96 22.71 16.90
C ALA A 350 5.57 24.17 16.63
N ALA A 351 5.32 24.94 17.70
CA ALA A 351 5.05 26.37 17.63
C ALA A 351 6.28 27.19 17.14
N ARG A 352 6.02 28.30 16.42
CA ARG A 352 7.00 29.30 15.97
C ARG A 352 7.75 29.92 17.14
N ASP A 353 7.01 30.26 18.19
CA ASP A 353 7.50 31.00 19.36
C ASP A 353 7.70 30.13 20.59
N ALA A 354 7.71 28.79 20.43
CA ALA A 354 8.05 27.90 21.55
C ALA A 354 9.43 28.34 22.09
N PRO A 355 9.53 28.77 23.36
CA PRO A 355 10.81 29.02 23.97
C PRO A 355 11.66 27.75 23.86
N GLY A 356 12.99 27.90 23.85
CA GLY A 356 13.89 26.80 24.17
C GLY A 356 13.49 26.11 25.49
N PRO A 357 14.15 25.01 25.87
CA PRO A 357 13.67 24.08 26.89
C PRO A 357 13.47 24.75 28.27
N SER A 358 12.32 25.35 28.49
CA SER A 358 11.88 25.94 29.76
C SER A 358 10.39 26.29 29.66
N SER A 359 9.54 25.37 30.11
CA SER A 359 8.52 25.61 31.14
C SER A 359 7.46 24.51 31.08
N HIS A 360 7.26 23.83 32.21
CA HIS A 360 6.09 23.01 32.48
C HIS A 360 4.84 23.89 32.50
N SER A 361 4.10 23.97 31.39
CA SER A 361 2.74 24.49 31.41
C SER A 361 1.78 23.38 30.98
N ASP A 362 0.75 23.16 31.79
CA ASP A 362 -0.30 22.14 31.62
C ASP A 362 -1.28 22.45 30.47
N ARG A 363 -0.88 23.28 29.49
CA ARG A 363 -1.70 23.55 28.32
C ARG A 363 -1.10 22.85 27.10
N PRO A 364 -1.92 22.17 26.27
CA PRO A 364 -1.43 21.57 25.04
C PRO A 364 -0.73 22.65 24.22
N ILE A 365 0.48 22.33 23.75
CA ILE A 365 1.29 23.19 22.90
C ILE A 365 0.46 23.43 21.63
N PHE A 366 -0.28 24.53 21.60
CA PHE A 366 -0.99 24.98 20.42
C PHE A 366 0.05 25.13 19.31
N GLN A 367 -0.18 24.44 18.20
CA GLN A 367 0.66 24.54 17.03
C GLN A 367 0.62 26.00 16.59
N ASN A 368 1.77 26.66 16.51
CA ASN A 368 1.95 27.93 15.82
C ASN A 368 2.83 27.60 14.61
N PRO A 369 2.29 26.98 13.55
CA PRO A 369 3.10 26.48 12.44
C PRO A 369 3.55 27.65 11.54
N PRO A 370 4.43 27.43 10.55
CA PRO A 370 4.89 28.52 9.66
C PRO A 370 3.72 29.33 9.10
N GLN A 371 3.87 30.66 8.89
CA GLN A 371 2.78 31.54 8.42
C GLN A 371 2.13 31.04 7.15
N SER A 372 2.91 30.38 6.29
CA SER A 372 2.45 29.78 5.05
C SER A 372 1.32 28.75 5.25
N ILE A 373 1.23 28.13 6.42
CA ILE A 373 0.20 27.14 6.76
C ILE A 373 -0.57 27.45 8.04
N GLY A 374 -0.27 28.54 8.76
CA GLY A 374 -0.94 28.94 10.01
C GLY A 374 -2.45 29.02 9.88
N TRP A 375 -2.95 29.49 8.73
CA TRP A 375 -4.37 29.59 8.42
C TRP A 375 -5.16 28.26 8.50
N ILE A 376 -4.49 27.11 8.35
CA ILE A 376 -5.10 25.78 8.51
C ILE A 376 -5.50 25.54 9.97
N PHE A 377 -4.77 26.15 10.91
CA PHE A 377 -4.92 25.94 12.35
C PHE A 377 -5.72 27.06 13.02
N ASP A 378 -5.83 28.23 12.37
CA ASP A 378 -6.59 29.38 12.85
C ASP A 378 -8.12 29.20 12.76
N ARG A 379 -8.58 28.22 11.98
CA ARG A 379 -10.00 27.87 11.80
C ARG A 379 -10.18 26.35 11.78
N PRO A 380 -11.36 25.83 12.18
CA PRO A 380 -11.66 24.41 12.04
C PRO A 380 -11.42 23.95 10.60
N THR A 381 -10.41 23.09 10.40
CA THR A 381 -10.01 22.63 9.07
C THR A 381 -9.96 21.10 9.07
N MET A 382 -10.61 20.51 8.07
CA MET A 382 -10.61 19.07 7.84
C MET A 382 -9.71 18.76 6.64
N VAL A 383 -8.67 17.96 6.84
CA VAL A 383 -7.79 17.49 5.77
C VAL A 383 -8.20 16.07 5.39
N VAL A 384 -8.54 15.87 4.13
CA VAL A 384 -9.11 14.63 3.59
C VAL A 384 -8.14 14.00 2.61
N GLY A 385 -7.98 12.68 2.65
CA GLY A 385 -7.30 11.89 1.62
C GLY A 385 -8.30 10.95 0.94
N ILE A 386 -8.29 10.90 -0.38
CA ILE A 386 -9.17 10.02 -1.17
C ILE A 386 -8.32 9.17 -2.11
N ASP A 387 -8.54 7.86 -2.05
CA ASP A 387 -8.02 6.89 -3.00
C ASP A 387 -9.14 5.96 -3.49
N VAL A 388 -9.19 5.76 -4.81
CA VAL A 388 -10.18 4.93 -5.48
C VAL A 388 -9.44 3.85 -6.26
N ASN A 389 -9.56 2.60 -5.80
CA ASN A 389 -8.92 1.46 -6.41
C ASN A 389 -9.89 0.71 -7.31
N HIS A 390 -9.69 0.80 -8.63
CA HIS A 390 -10.45 0.05 -9.62
C HIS A 390 -9.78 -1.30 -9.92
N PRO A 391 -10.46 -2.45 -9.76
CA PRO A 391 -9.85 -3.77 -10.01
C PRO A 391 -9.45 -4.02 -11.47
N GLU A 392 -10.00 -3.26 -12.42
CA GLU A 392 -9.57 -3.27 -13.83
C GLU A 392 -8.14 -2.77 -14.03
N SER A 393 -7.61 -1.98 -13.08
CA SER A 393 -6.27 -1.39 -13.14
C SER A 393 -5.15 -2.31 -12.63
N GLN A 394 -5.45 -3.54 -12.17
CA GLN A 394 -4.43 -4.50 -11.74
C GLN A 394 -3.95 -5.40 -12.89
N PRO A 395 -2.65 -5.35 -13.26
CA PRO A 395 -2.07 -6.27 -14.24
C PRO A 395 -2.13 -7.72 -13.72
N GLY A 396 -2.90 -8.56 -14.41
CA GLY A 396 -2.94 -10.00 -14.13
C GLY A 396 -4.15 -10.48 -13.33
N GLY A 397 -5.18 -9.64 -13.16
CA GLY A 397 -6.48 -10.08 -12.66
C GLY A 397 -7.02 -11.24 -13.50
N GLY A 398 -7.19 -12.42 -12.89
CA GLY A 398 -7.86 -13.56 -13.53
C GLY A 398 -9.29 -13.19 -13.94
N ARG A 399 -10.00 -14.07 -14.66
CA ARG A 399 -11.39 -13.81 -15.11
C ARG A 399 -12.35 -13.38 -13.98
N GLY A 400 -12.06 -13.69 -12.71
CA GLY A 400 -12.81 -13.22 -11.54
C GLY A 400 -12.55 -11.77 -11.10
N SER A 401 -11.53 -11.09 -11.64
CA SER A 401 -11.18 -9.70 -11.29
C SER A 401 -12.04 -8.64 -11.99
N ARG A 402 -12.72 -8.99 -13.09
CA ARG A 402 -13.60 -8.06 -13.82
C ARG A 402 -14.91 -7.73 -13.08
N ASN A 403 -15.27 -8.55 -12.09
CA ASN A 403 -16.50 -8.38 -11.31
C ASN A 403 -16.20 -7.95 -9.86
N ALA A 404 -14.94 -7.65 -9.53
CA ALA A 404 -14.63 -7.10 -8.22
C ALA A 404 -15.12 -5.65 -8.14
N PRO A 405 -15.65 -5.19 -7.00
CA PRO A 405 -16.06 -3.81 -6.83
C PRO A 405 -14.84 -2.89 -6.76
N SER A 406 -15.03 -1.63 -7.15
CA SER A 406 -14.04 -0.60 -6.86
C SER A 406 -14.05 -0.29 -5.37
N ILE A 407 -12.88 -0.16 -4.74
CA ILE A 407 -12.79 0.18 -3.32
C ILE A 407 -12.46 1.66 -3.20
N ILE A 408 -13.33 2.39 -2.52
CA ILE A 408 -13.20 3.81 -2.25
C ILE A 408 -12.81 3.95 -0.79
N ALA A 409 -11.67 4.61 -0.54
CA ALA A 409 -11.18 4.89 0.79
C ALA A 409 -11.08 6.41 0.97
N VAL A 410 -11.81 6.93 1.95
CA VAL A 410 -11.76 8.35 2.37
C VAL A 410 -11.25 8.39 3.80
N VAL A 411 -10.16 9.12 4.02
CA VAL A 411 -9.64 9.43 5.36
C VAL A 411 -9.79 10.91 5.64
N ALA A 412 -10.17 11.31 6.85
CA ALA A 412 -10.29 12.72 7.22
C ALA A 412 -9.70 12.99 8.60
N SER A 413 -8.96 14.09 8.74
CA SER A 413 -8.52 14.59 10.03
C SER A 413 -9.73 15.05 10.83
N MET A 414 -9.71 14.82 12.15
CA MET A 414 -10.85 15.14 13.00
C MET A 414 -10.68 16.45 13.76
N ASP A 415 -9.52 17.08 13.65
CA ASP A 415 -9.15 18.32 14.31
C ASP A 415 -8.00 19.00 13.57
N GLY A 416 -7.66 20.21 14.01
CA GLY A 416 -6.51 20.96 13.53
C GLY A 416 -5.16 20.37 13.97
N MET A 417 -5.09 19.34 14.82
CA MET A 417 -3.80 18.74 15.17
C MET A 417 -3.23 17.86 14.05
N LEU A 418 -4.10 17.37 13.16
CA LEU A 418 -3.75 16.47 12.05
C LEU A 418 -3.05 15.18 12.53
N GLY A 419 -3.28 14.78 13.78
CA GLY A 419 -2.65 13.61 14.40
C GLY A 419 -3.49 12.33 14.36
N GLN A 420 -4.80 12.47 14.13
CA GLN A 420 -5.77 11.38 14.09
C GLN A 420 -6.67 11.53 12.86
N TYR A 421 -6.90 10.40 12.18
CA TYR A 421 -7.74 10.34 10.99
C TYR A 421 -8.82 9.27 11.17
N CYS A 422 -10.07 9.64 10.89
CA CYS A 422 -11.14 8.65 10.72
C CYS A 422 -11.19 8.18 9.27
N THR A 423 -11.62 6.94 9.07
CA THR A 423 -11.66 6.31 7.75
C THR A 423 -13.08 5.87 7.42
N HIS A 424 -13.49 6.13 6.18
CA HIS A 424 -14.63 5.49 5.55
C HIS A 424 -14.14 4.63 4.37
N ILE A 425 -14.57 3.38 4.32
CA ILE A 425 -14.26 2.46 3.22
C ILE A 425 -15.58 1.95 2.66
N SER A 426 -15.77 2.05 1.35
CA SER A 426 -16.93 1.49 0.65
C SER A 426 -16.50 0.71 -0.58
N ALA A 427 -17.36 -0.23 -0.97
CA ALA A 427 -17.25 -0.97 -2.22
C ALA A 427 -18.33 -0.47 -3.18
N ALA A 428 -17.92 0.09 -4.32
CA ALA A 428 -18.82 0.48 -5.39
C ALA A 428 -18.99 -0.71 -6.35
N THR A 429 -20.20 -1.26 -6.40
CA THR A 429 -20.53 -2.50 -7.14
C THR A 429 -20.57 -2.36 -8.65
N ASN A 430 -20.41 -1.14 -9.19
CA ASN A 430 -20.21 -0.85 -10.60
C ASN A 430 -19.21 0.29 -10.75
N THR A 431 -18.40 0.29 -11.82
CA THR A 431 -17.42 1.33 -12.15
C THR A 431 -18.05 2.63 -12.67
N SER A 432 -19.38 2.82 -12.53
CA SER A 432 -20.04 4.03 -12.97
C SER A 432 -19.78 5.18 -12.00
N ASP A 433 -19.57 6.37 -12.57
CA ASP A 433 -19.34 7.61 -11.83
C ASP A 433 -20.43 7.90 -10.78
N THR A 434 -21.70 7.54 -11.08
CA THR A 434 -22.83 7.68 -10.14
C THR A 434 -22.65 6.86 -8.86
N ALA A 435 -22.14 5.63 -8.95
CA ALA A 435 -21.94 4.78 -7.79
C ALA A 435 -20.78 5.28 -6.90
N THR A 436 -19.74 5.82 -7.55
CA THR A 436 -18.62 6.48 -6.89
C THR A 436 -19.09 7.75 -6.17
N GLY A 437 -19.85 8.61 -6.85
CA GLY A 437 -20.44 9.82 -6.27
C GLY A 437 -21.28 9.52 -5.02
N ALA A 438 -22.24 8.60 -5.11
CA ALA A 438 -23.09 8.24 -3.96
C ALA A 438 -22.28 7.69 -2.76
N SER A 439 -21.22 6.92 -3.04
CA SER A 439 -20.31 6.42 -2.01
C SER A 439 -19.53 7.54 -1.33
N LEU A 440 -19.05 8.51 -2.11
CA LEU A 440 -18.37 9.70 -1.59
C LEU A 440 -19.32 10.59 -0.79
N THR A 441 -20.55 10.84 -1.25
CA THR A 441 -21.57 11.58 -0.50
C THR A 441 -21.76 10.96 0.89
N ASN A 442 -22.00 9.64 0.95
CA ASN A 442 -22.17 8.92 2.22
C ASN A 442 -20.92 8.99 3.12
N ALA A 443 -19.73 8.87 2.53
CA ALA A 443 -18.47 8.98 3.27
C ALA A 443 -18.32 10.36 3.92
N PHE A 444 -18.51 11.43 3.14
CA PHE A 444 -18.39 12.80 3.62
C PHE A 444 -19.46 13.13 4.66
N VAL A 445 -20.72 12.74 4.48
CA VAL A 445 -21.77 12.95 5.50
C VAL A 445 -21.36 12.35 6.85
N LYS A 446 -20.86 11.11 6.86
CA LYS A 446 -20.42 10.44 8.09
C LYS A 446 -19.20 11.10 8.72
N LEU A 447 -18.22 11.50 7.91
CA LEU A 447 -17.00 12.16 8.39
C LEU A 447 -17.28 13.57 8.92
N LEU A 448 -18.14 14.34 8.25
CA LEU A 448 -18.58 15.66 8.68
C LEU A 448 -19.32 15.60 10.02
N ARG A 449 -20.24 14.65 10.19
CA ARG A 449 -20.92 14.43 11.48
C ARG A 449 -19.93 14.04 12.58
N CYS A 450 -18.99 13.14 12.30
CA CYS A 450 -17.97 12.75 13.26
C CYS A 450 -17.05 13.92 13.64
N PHE A 451 -16.68 14.77 12.68
CA PHE A 451 -15.94 16.00 12.92
C PHE A 451 -16.73 16.94 13.85
N CYS A 452 -18.01 17.18 13.52
CA CYS A 452 -18.90 18.02 14.31
C CYS A 452 -19.03 17.54 15.76
N GLU A 453 -19.27 16.24 15.96
CA GLU A 453 -19.36 15.62 17.29
C GLU A 453 -18.07 15.79 18.10
N ARG A 454 -16.90 15.66 17.45
CA ARG A 454 -15.59 15.80 18.12
C ARG A 454 -15.18 17.25 18.40
N ASN A 455 -15.79 18.21 17.71
CA ASN A 455 -15.46 19.64 17.83
C ASN A 455 -16.64 20.43 18.43
N GLU A 456 -17.36 19.84 19.39
CA GLU A 456 -18.41 20.52 20.18
C GLU A 456 -19.50 21.18 19.30
N GLY A 457 -19.88 20.53 18.21
CA GLY A 457 -20.88 21.05 17.27
C GLY A 457 -20.32 21.97 16.18
N GLN A 458 -19.01 22.24 16.17
CA GLN A 458 -18.37 23.05 15.13
C GLN A 458 -18.09 22.25 13.88
N MET A 459 -18.47 22.83 12.74
CA MET A 459 -18.16 22.28 11.43
C MET A 459 -16.81 22.77 10.90
N PRO A 460 -16.18 22.01 9.99
CA PRO A 460 -14.99 22.50 9.31
C PRO A 460 -15.35 23.71 8.45
N TYR A 461 -14.62 24.80 8.65
CA TYR A 461 -14.67 25.98 7.80
C TYR A 461 -13.92 25.74 6.49
N HIS A 462 -12.81 25.00 6.54
CA HIS A 462 -12.05 24.57 5.37
C HIS A 462 -12.05 23.04 5.25
N ILE A 463 -12.17 22.54 4.01
CA ILE A 463 -11.93 21.14 3.67
C ILE A 463 -10.84 21.10 2.61
N ILE A 464 -9.69 20.49 2.92
CA ILE A 464 -8.57 20.33 1.98
C ILE A 464 -8.50 18.86 1.59
N VAL A 465 -8.79 18.57 0.33
CA VAL A 465 -8.85 17.20 -0.20
C VAL A 465 -7.59 16.91 -1.00
N TYR A 466 -6.86 15.87 -0.62
CA TYR A 466 -5.78 15.28 -1.41
C TYR A 466 -6.30 14.03 -2.13
N ARG A 467 -6.44 14.11 -3.46
CA ARG A 467 -7.02 13.05 -4.30
C ARG A 467 -5.93 12.32 -5.09
N ASP A 468 -5.67 11.05 -4.80
CA ASP A 468 -4.60 10.25 -5.44
C ASP A 468 -5.11 9.51 -6.69
N GLY A 469 -4.32 9.44 -7.77
CA GLY A 469 -4.59 8.50 -8.87
C GLY A 469 -5.63 8.96 -9.91
N VAL A 470 -5.83 10.26 -10.08
CA VAL A 470 -6.66 10.83 -11.17
C VAL A 470 -5.74 11.28 -12.31
N ALA A 471 -6.05 10.84 -13.54
CA ALA A 471 -5.33 11.28 -14.74
C ALA A 471 -5.84 12.64 -15.24
N ASP A 472 -5.00 13.38 -15.98
CA ASP A 472 -5.30 14.75 -16.44
C ASP A 472 -6.62 14.86 -17.22
N ASN A 473 -6.90 13.86 -18.06
CA ASN A 473 -8.12 13.80 -18.87
C ASN A 473 -9.40 13.46 -18.07
N GLN A 474 -9.29 13.22 -16.76
CA GLN A 474 -10.42 12.89 -15.88
C GLN A 474 -10.78 14.04 -14.93
N PHE A 475 -10.11 15.19 -15.01
CA PHE A 475 -10.33 16.29 -14.07
C PHE A 475 -11.74 16.86 -14.14
N GLU A 476 -12.29 17.05 -15.35
CA GLU A 476 -13.66 17.56 -15.52
C GLU A 476 -14.70 16.60 -14.93
N SER A 477 -14.64 15.31 -15.30
CA SER A 477 -15.52 14.27 -14.74
C SER A 477 -15.39 14.16 -13.22
N MET A 478 -14.19 14.31 -12.65
CA MET A 478 -13.97 14.33 -11.20
C MET A 478 -14.65 15.52 -10.52
N LEU A 479 -14.60 16.71 -11.14
CA LEU A 479 -15.29 17.90 -10.60
C LEU A 479 -16.81 17.73 -10.63
N ASP A 480 -17.37 17.19 -11.70
CA ASP A 480 -18.82 16.98 -11.79
C ASP A 480 -19.31 15.94 -10.77
N THR A 481 -18.53 14.88 -10.57
CA THR A 481 -18.96 13.71 -9.80
C THR A 481 -18.51 13.76 -8.35
N GLU A 482 -17.21 13.87 -8.09
CA GLU A 482 -16.64 13.83 -6.74
C GLU A 482 -16.86 15.15 -6.00
N TYR A 483 -16.60 16.30 -6.63
CA TYR A 483 -16.85 17.60 -5.99
C TYR A 483 -18.35 17.85 -5.80
N GLY A 484 -19.20 17.47 -6.77
CA GLY A 484 -20.65 17.45 -6.61
C GLY A 484 -21.11 16.65 -5.40
N ALA A 485 -20.59 15.43 -5.23
CA ALA A 485 -20.88 14.57 -4.07
C ALA A 485 -20.43 15.18 -2.73
N MET A 486 -19.29 15.88 -2.71
CA MET A 486 -18.83 16.59 -1.51
C MET A 486 -19.75 17.75 -1.14
N ARG A 487 -20.27 18.49 -2.12
CA ARG A 487 -21.22 19.59 -1.89
C ARG A 487 -22.56 19.07 -1.39
N GLU A 488 -23.11 18.05 -2.05
CA GLU A 488 -24.32 17.36 -1.60
C GLU A 488 -24.18 16.87 -0.15
N ALA A 489 -23.01 16.33 0.22
CA ALA A 489 -22.77 15.88 1.58
C ALA A 489 -22.76 17.00 2.63
N VAL A 490 -22.31 18.21 2.27
CA VAL A 490 -22.37 19.38 3.16
C VAL A 490 -23.83 19.79 3.39
N ASP A 491 -24.64 19.81 2.34
CA ASP A 491 -26.07 20.13 2.43
C ASP A 491 -26.82 19.10 3.28
N LEU A 492 -26.60 17.81 3.03
CA LEU A 492 -27.21 16.70 3.78
C LEU A 492 -26.75 16.61 5.24
N ALA A 493 -25.58 17.18 5.56
CA ALA A 493 -25.13 17.33 6.93
C ALA A 493 -25.88 18.46 7.67
N GLY A 494 -26.67 19.28 6.98
CA GLY A 494 -27.53 20.31 7.55
C GLY A 494 -26.90 21.71 7.57
N TYR A 495 -25.96 21.99 6.66
CA TYR A 495 -25.19 23.23 6.64
C TYR A 495 -25.33 23.96 5.29
N THR A 496 -25.23 25.28 5.30
CA THR A 496 -25.31 26.10 4.08
C THR A 496 -23.98 26.14 3.34
N GLU A 497 -24.02 26.09 2.01
CA GLU A 497 -22.83 26.09 1.13
C GLU A 497 -21.84 27.24 1.42
N ASP A 498 -22.34 28.41 1.81
CA ASP A 498 -21.51 29.61 2.04
C ASP A 498 -20.50 29.45 3.17
N ARG A 499 -20.74 28.52 4.10
CA ARG A 499 -19.92 28.34 5.32
C ARG A 499 -18.70 27.42 5.14
N VAL A 500 -18.69 26.54 4.14
CA VAL A 500 -17.63 25.53 3.97
C VAL A 500 -16.87 25.76 2.66
N LYS A 501 -15.56 26.01 2.76
CA LYS A 501 -14.67 26.19 1.60
C LYS A 501 -13.91 24.90 1.32
N ILE A 502 -14.12 24.33 0.14
CA ILE A 502 -13.49 23.07 -0.28
C ILE A 502 -12.38 23.37 -1.29
N SER A 503 -11.21 22.80 -1.10
CA SER A 503 -10.08 22.83 -2.05
C SER A 503 -9.65 21.41 -2.37
N ILE A 504 -9.53 21.07 -3.66
CA ILE A 504 -9.11 19.74 -4.11
C ILE A 504 -7.73 19.84 -4.75
N ILE A 505 -6.80 19.01 -4.27
CA ILE A 505 -5.42 18.91 -4.72
C ILE A 505 -5.23 17.49 -5.29
N VAL A 506 -5.12 17.38 -6.61
CA VAL A 506 -4.84 16.11 -7.28
C VAL A 506 -3.37 15.74 -7.08
N CYS A 507 -3.13 14.56 -6.50
CA CYS A 507 -1.82 14.01 -6.23
C CYS A 507 -1.47 12.98 -7.30
N GLN A 508 -0.48 13.28 -8.14
CA GLN A 508 0.04 12.33 -9.10
C GLN A 508 1.41 11.83 -8.66
N LYS A 509 1.48 10.59 -8.14
CA LYS A 509 2.75 9.96 -7.73
C LYS A 509 3.46 9.24 -8.88
N ARG A 510 2.73 8.86 -9.92
CA ARG A 510 3.21 8.06 -11.06
C ARG A 510 3.25 8.91 -12.32
N HIS A 511 4.32 9.69 -12.48
CA HIS A 511 4.56 10.53 -13.65
C HIS A 511 5.96 10.30 -14.26
N HIS A 512 6.19 10.85 -15.44
CA HIS A 512 7.45 10.74 -16.17
C HIS A 512 8.46 11.86 -15.85
N MET A 513 8.06 12.90 -15.11
CA MET A 513 8.95 14.00 -14.71
C MET A 513 10.02 13.57 -13.71
N ARG A 514 11.27 14.00 -13.89
CA ARG A 514 12.40 13.76 -12.98
C ARG A 514 13.22 15.03 -12.81
N PHE A 515 13.66 15.30 -11.59
CA PHE A 515 14.53 16.43 -11.27
C PHE A 515 15.93 15.94 -10.94
N PHE A 516 16.94 16.66 -11.41
CA PHE A 516 18.35 16.40 -11.16
C PHE A 516 19.00 17.69 -10.69
N HIS A 517 19.92 17.60 -9.73
CA HIS A 517 20.69 18.75 -9.30
C HIS A 517 21.65 19.17 -10.42
N GLN A 518 21.84 20.47 -10.66
CA GLN A 518 22.68 20.95 -11.77
C GLN A 518 24.15 20.48 -11.65
N SER A 519 24.63 20.24 -10.44
CA SER A 519 25.98 19.73 -10.19
C SER A 519 26.09 18.20 -10.21
N ALA A 520 25.06 17.48 -10.67
CA ALA A 520 24.99 16.01 -10.67
C ALA A 520 25.76 15.37 -11.83
#